data_AF-A0A1I3SJ35-F1
#
_entry.id   AF-A0A1I3SJ35-F1
#
_cell.length_a   1.000
_cell.length_b   1.000
_cell.length_c   1.000
_cell.angle_alpha   90.00
_cell.angle_beta   90.00
_cell.angle_gamma   90.00
#
_symmetry.space_group_name_H-M   'P 1'
#
loop_
_entity.id
_entity.type
_entity.pdbx_description
1 polymer ?
#
loop_
_entity_poly.entity_id
_entity_poly.type
_entity_poly.pdbx_seq_one_letter_code
_entity_poly.pdbx_strand_id
1 'polypeptide(L)'
;MVRLLFGLLGALMALFPDGVREAYETAALEDPDASEPKPWLVSGIRAEGIVYALASTVGGKSYAWLLNVAGIAGVLAALFPKQYLETGAELAYEDADALEWRDGVVTAIRGIGALLVVLALLGARNRHNESAVARDGAKTDETETETGASE
;
A
#
# COMPACT_ATOMS: atom_id res chain seq x y z
N MET A 1 -5.98 1.18 13.41
CA MET A 1 -4.50 1.10 13.43
C MET A 1 -3.85 1.19 12.05
N VAL A 2 -4.22 0.39 11.05
CA VAL A 2 -3.53 0.33 9.73
C VAL A 2 -3.46 1.69 9.00
N ARG A 3 -4.49 2.53 9.12
CA ARG A 3 -4.50 3.90 8.58
C ARG A 3 -3.35 4.77 9.07
N LEU A 4 -3.03 4.72 10.36
CA LEU A 4 -1.95 5.50 10.95
C LEU A 4 -0.59 5.02 10.42
N LEU A 5 -0.45 3.72 10.19
CA LEU A 5 0.78 3.13 9.67
C LEU A 5 1.07 3.59 8.24
N PHE A 6 0.06 3.54 7.35
CA PHE A 6 0.18 4.09 5.99
C PHE A 6 0.36 5.61 5.97
N GLY A 7 -0.31 6.34 6.87
CA GLY A 7 -0.16 7.80 6.96
C GLY A 7 1.23 8.21 7.40
N LEU A 8 1.79 7.52 8.41
CA LEU A 8 3.14 7.79 8.93
C LEU A 8 4.22 7.38 7.92
N LEU A 9 4.04 6.24 7.25
CA LEU A 9 4.91 5.80 6.17
C LEU A 9 4.89 6.80 4.99
N GLY A 10 3.70 7.27 4.60
CA GLY A 10 3.55 8.29 3.57
C GLY A 10 4.22 9.61 3.93
N ALA A 11 4.04 10.08 5.17
CA ALA A 11 4.71 11.27 5.66
C ALA A 11 6.24 11.14 5.65
N LEU A 12 6.77 9.98 6.04
CA LEU A 12 8.20 9.70 6.00
C LEU A 12 8.74 9.78 4.56
N MET A 13 8.07 9.12 3.60
CA MET A 13 8.46 9.15 2.18
C MET A 13 8.36 10.56 1.57
N ALA A 14 7.36 11.35 1.97
CA ALA A 14 7.19 12.72 1.47
C ALA A 14 8.26 13.69 2.01
N LEU A 15 8.73 13.46 3.24
CA LEU A 15 9.64 14.37 3.94
C LEU A 15 11.11 13.98 3.75
N PHE A 16 11.40 12.69 3.66
CA PHE A 16 12.75 12.15 3.52
C PHE A 16 12.84 11.14 2.36
N PRO A 17 12.56 11.57 1.11
CA PRO A 17 12.57 10.67 -0.04
C PRO A 17 13.96 10.05 -0.27
N ASP A 18 15.03 10.83 -0.09
CA ASP A 18 16.40 10.35 -0.25
C ASP A 18 16.77 9.27 0.79
N GLY A 19 16.43 9.50 2.06
CA GLY A 19 16.71 8.54 3.13
C GLY A 19 15.92 7.24 2.99
N VAL A 20 14.69 7.31 2.46
CA VAL A 20 13.91 6.09 2.13
C VAL A 20 14.56 5.32 0.99
N ARG A 21 15.02 6.02 -0.06
CA ARG A 21 15.73 5.41 -1.18
C ARG A 21 16.99 4.71 -0.70
N GLU A 22 17.85 5.41 0.03
CA GLU A 22 19.13 4.89 0.53
C GLU A 22 18.93 3.68 1.47
N ALA A 23 17.92 3.74 2.33
CA ALA A 23 17.55 2.61 3.19
C ALA A 23 17.08 1.39 2.38
N TYR A 24 16.31 1.62 1.32
CA TYR A 24 15.88 0.54 0.42
C TYR A 24 17.07 -0.04 -0.33
N GLU A 25 17.91 0.80 -0.93
CA GLU A 25 19.13 0.41 -1.66
C GLU A 25 20.04 -0.44 -0.78
N THR A 26 20.33 0.03 0.44
CA THR A 26 21.15 -0.70 1.41
C THR A 26 20.57 -2.06 1.79
N ALA A 27 19.23 -2.13 1.94
CA ALA A 27 18.55 -3.35 2.35
C ALA A 27 18.33 -4.35 1.21
N ALA A 28 18.19 -3.87 -0.03
CA ALA A 28 17.77 -4.66 -1.17
C ALA A 28 18.89 -4.98 -2.15
N LEU A 29 19.88 -4.10 -2.31
CA LEU A 29 20.96 -4.23 -3.28
C LEU A 29 22.25 -4.69 -2.61
N GLU A 30 22.98 -5.58 -3.29
CA GLU A 30 24.31 -5.99 -2.85
C GLU A 30 25.30 -4.85 -3.03
N ASP A 31 25.27 -4.22 -4.19
CA ASP A 31 26.03 -3.03 -4.53
C ASP A 31 25.09 -1.89 -4.96
N PRO A 32 24.79 -0.93 -4.07
CA PRO A 32 23.89 0.18 -4.37
C PRO A 32 24.51 1.23 -5.29
N ASP A 33 25.85 1.24 -5.46
CA ASP A 33 26.55 2.18 -6.33
C ASP A 33 26.72 1.63 -7.77
N ALA A 34 26.22 0.42 -8.04
CA ALA A 34 26.33 -0.23 -9.33
C ALA A 34 25.52 0.45 -10.44
N SER A 35 24.51 1.26 -10.10
CA SER A 35 23.66 1.96 -11.07
C SER A 35 23.16 3.30 -10.55
N GLU A 36 23.16 4.31 -11.42
CA GLU A 36 22.62 5.63 -11.05
C GLU A 36 21.08 5.61 -11.07
N PRO A 37 20.43 6.11 -10.00
CA PRO A 37 18.98 6.28 -9.98
C PRO A 37 18.56 7.39 -10.94
N LYS A 38 17.44 7.18 -11.64
CA LYS A 38 16.91 8.20 -12.56
C LYS A 38 16.57 9.49 -11.80
N PRO A 39 16.74 10.67 -12.42
CA PRO A 39 16.56 11.96 -11.75
C PRO A 39 15.14 12.21 -11.24
N TRP A 40 14.14 11.50 -11.77
CA TRP A 40 12.75 11.63 -11.32
C TRP A 40 12.42 10.73 -10.12
N LEU A 41 13.26 9.74 -9.77
CA LEU A 41 12.96 8.73 -8.76
C LEU A 41 12.64 9.35 -7.39
N VAL A 42 13.47 10.30 -6.93
CA VAL A 42 13.27 11.02 -5.66
C VAL A 42 11.95 11.80 -5.67
N SER A 43 11.61 12.43 -6.80
CA SER A 43 10.33 13.13 -6.96
C SER A 43 9.15 12.16 -6.97
N GLY A 44 9.33 10.97 -7.56
CA GLY A 44 8.36 9.88 -7.56
C GLY A 44 8.06 9.37 -6.15
N ILE A 45 9.09 9.03 -5.36
CA ILE A 45 8.98 8.60 -3.96
C ILE A 45 8.24 9.66 -3.14
N ARG A 46 8.58 10.94 -3.37
CA ARG A 46 7.92 12.05 -2.68
C ARG A 46 6.43 12.15 -3.02
N ALA A 47 6.10 12.06 -4.31
CA ALA A 47 4.72 12.10 -4.78
C ALA A 47 3.90 10.92 -4.20
N GLU A 48 4.48 9.72 -4.18
CA GLU A 48 3.88 8.53 -3.59
C GLU A 48 3.62 8.73 -2.08
N GLY A 49 4.60 9.25 -1.35
CA GLY A 49 4.45 9.60 0.06
C GLY A 49 3.29 10.57 0.33
N ILE A 50 3.16 11.62 -0.49
CA ILE A 50 2.07 12.58 -0.40
C ILE A 50 0.71 11.90 -0.65
N VAL A 51 0.62 11.02 -1.64
CA VAL A 51 -0.61 10.26 -1.94
C VAL A 51 -0.99 9.38 -0.74
N TYR A 52 -0.03 8.66 -0.15
CA TYR A 52 -0.28 7.85 1.05
C TYR A 52 -0.75 8.69 2.24
N ALA A 53 -0.09 9.82 2.50
CA ALA A 53 -0.44 10.72 3.60
C ALA A 53 -1.85 11.31 3.41
N LEU A 54 -2.16 11.81 2.21
CA LEU A 54 -3.46 12.40 1.89
C LEU A 54 -4.59 11.35 1.93
N ALA A 55 -4.39 10.19 1.31
CA ALA A 55 -5.38 9.12 1.30
C ALA A 55 -5.67 8.60 2.72
N SER A 56 -4.64 8.56 3.58
CA SER A 56 -4.78 8.18 4.99
C SER A 56 -5.51 9.24 5.81
N THR A 57 -5.26 10.53 5.53
CA THR A 57 -5.86 11.67 6.24
C THR A 57 -7.33 11.89 5.86
N VAL A 58 -7.66 11.90 4.56
CA VAL A 58 -9.05 12.10 4.07
C VAL A 58 -9.95 10.93 4.48
N GLY A 59 -9.37 9.74 4.57
CA GLY A 59 -10.10 8.57 5.00
C GLY A 59 -11.17 8.10 4.02
N GLY A 60 -12.22 7.44 4.53
CA GLY A 60 -13.32 6.85 3.75
C GLY A 60 -12.89 6.10 2.47
N LYS A 61 -13.41 6.59 1.34
CA LYS A 61 -13.27 6.00 0.00
C LYS A 61 -11.86 6.10 -0.58
N SER A 62 -11.11 7.17 -0.29
CA SER A 62 -9.73 7.35 -0.75
C SER A 62 -8.79 6.31 -0.15
N TYR A 63 -8.93 6.05 1.15
CA TYR A 63 -8.18 4.99 1.82
C TYR A 63 -8.60 3.58 1.36
N ALA A 64 -9.88 3.37 1.06
CA ALA A 64 -10.33 2.08 0.52
C ALA A 64 -9.76 1.82 -0.88
N TRP A 65 -9.70 2.86 -1.73
CA TRP A 65 -9.05 2.81 -3.03
C TRP A 65 -7.56 2.49 -2.88
N LEU A 66 -6.86 3.18 -1.98
CA LEU A 66 -5.45 2.94 -1.68
C LEU A 66 -5.19 1.49 -1.26
N LEU A 67 -6.01 0.94 -0.36
CA LEU A 67 -5.89 -0.46 0.06
C LEU A 67 -6.15 -1.45 -1.09
N ASN A 68 -7.04 -1.14 -2.03
CA ASN A 68 -7.25 -2.00 -3.20
C ASN A 68 -6.03 -1.97 -4.12
N VAL A 69 -5.46 -0.79 -4.38
CA VAL A 69 -4.23 -0.65 -5.18
C VAL A 69 -3.07 -1.38 -4.50
N ALA A 70 -2.87 -1.17 -3.20
CA ALA A 70 -1.86 -1.87 -2.41
C ALA A 70 -2.07 -3.38 -2.38
N GLY A 71 -3.33 -3.84 -2.36
CA GLY A 71 -3.67 -5.25 -2.46
C GLY A 71 -3.28 -5.85 -3.81
N ILE A 72 -3.57 -5.17 -4.91
CA ILE A 72 -3.18 -5.61 -6.28
C ILE A 72 -1.66 -5.66 -6.40
N ALA A 73 -0.96 -4.59 -5.99
CA ALA A 73 0.49 -4.56 -5.95
C ALA A 73 1.06 -5.69 -5.07
N GLY A 74 0.43 -5.94 -3.91
CA GLY A 74 0.80 -7.03 -3.02
C GLY A 74 0.64 -8.42 -3.64
N VAL A 75 -0.42 -8.66 -4.43
CA VAL A 75 -0.59 -9.91 -5.17
C VAL A 75 0.54 -10.09 -6.19
N LEU A 76 0.86 -9.04 -6.95
CA LEU A 76 1.95 -9.07 -7.93
C LEU A 76 3.29 -9.36 -7.25
N ALA A 77 3.60 -8.66 -6.16
CA ALA A 77 4.80 -8.87 -5.36
C ALA A 77 4.86 -10.28 -4.74
N ALA A 78 3.72 -10.86 -4.34
CA ALA A 78 3.70 -12.19 -3.73
C ALA A 78 3.83 -13.33 -4.75
N LEU A 79 3.21 -13.19 -5.93
CA LEU A 79 3.20 -14.23 -6.97
C LEU A 79 4.38 -14.13 -7.92
N PHE A 80 4.78 -12.91 -8.28
CA PHE A 80 5.82 -12.60 -9.25
C PHE A 80 6.87 -11.65 -8.65
N PRO A 81 7.52 -12.01 -7.53
CA PRO A 81 8.44 -11.11 -6.83
C PRO A 81 9.63 -10.67 -7.68
N LYS A 82 10.15 -11.55 -8.56
CA LYS A 82 11.28 -11.24 -9.43
C LYS A 82 10.92 -10.22 -10.50
N GLN A 83 9.81 -10.46 -11.21
CA GLN A 83 9.31 -9.55 -12.23
C GLN A 83 8.94 -8.19 -11.63
N TYR A 84 8.38 -8.18 -10.42
CA TYR A 84 8.08 -6.95 -9.69
C TYR A 84 9.36 -6.13 -9.42
N LEU A 85 10.43 -6.79 -8.97
CA LEU A 85 11.73 -6.16 -8.73
C LEU A 85 12.40 -5.68 -10.02
N GLU A 86 12.43 -6.51 -11.06
CA GLU A 86 13.01 -6.17 -12.37
C GLU A 86 12.30 -4.97 -13.00
N THR A 87 10.96 -4.97 -13.05
CA THR A 87 10.19 -3.83 -13.56
C THR A 87 10.41 -2.57 -12.72
N GLY A 88 10.50 -2.72 -11.39
CA GLY A 88 10.79 -1.62 -10.50
C GLY A 88 12.18 -1.02 -10.74
N ALA A 89 13.19 -1.87 -10.94
CA ALA A 89 14.55 -1.46 -11.23
C ALA A 89 14.67 -0.78 -12.60
N GLU A 90 14.09 -1.35 -13.65
CA GLU A 90 14.10 -0.77 -15.00
C GLU A 90 13.45 0.62 -15.03
N LEU A 91 12.40 0.79 -14.22
CA LEU A 91 11.74 2.07 -14.07
C LEU A 91 12.59 3.05 -13.25
N ALA A 92 13.23 2.60 -12.17
CA ALA A 92 13.89 3.45 -11.19
C ALA A 92 15.36 3.82 -11.53
N TYR A 93 16.10 2.96 -12.22
CA TYR A 93 17.53 3.08 -12.45
C TYR A 93 17.90 3.15 -13.92
N GLU A 94 19.02 3.78 -14.24
CA GLU A 94 19.48 3.90 -15.64
C GLU A 94 19.90 2.55 -16.23
N ASP A 95 20.60 1.74 -15.44
CA ASP A 95 21.01 0.39 -15.81
C ASP A 95 20.51 -0.62 -14.77
N ALA A 96 19.39 -1.27 -15.05
CA ALA A 96 18.77 -2.22 -14.14
C ALA A 96 19.44 -3.60 -14.16
N ASP A 97 20.15 -3.93 -15.25
CA ASP A 97 20.85 -5.21 -15.39
C ASP A 97 22.14 -5.24 -14.56
N ALA A 98 22.70 -4.06 -14.26
CA ALA A 98 23.84 -3.90 -13.36
C ALA A 98 23.49 -4.10 -11.86
N LEU A 99 22.20 -4.16 -11.50
CA LEU A 99 21.77 -4.26 -10.11
C LEU A 99 21.70 -5.71 -9.62
N GLU A 100 22.53 -6.02 -8.63
CA GLU A 100 22.48 -7.31 -7.94
C GLU A 100 21.62 -7.23 -6.67
N TRP A 101 20.61 -8.09 -6.59
CA TRP A 101 19.72 -8.18 -5.44
C TRP A 101 20.32 -9.06 -4.35
N ARG A 102 20.25 -8.62 -3.09
CA ARG A 102 20.68 -9.44 -1.95
C ARG A 102 19.91 -10.74 -1.85
N ASP A 103 20.63 -11.78 -1.40
CA ASP A 103 20.02 -13.05 -1.03
C ASP A 103 18.94 -12.86 0.03
N GLY A 104 17.70 -13.21 -0.34
CA GLY A 104 16.52 -13.10 0.52
C GLY A 104 15.59 -11.93 0.22
N VAL A 105 15.96 -10.99 -0.66
CA VAL A 105 15.09 -9.86 -1.04
C VAL A 105 13.82 -10.32 -1.74
N VAL A 106 13.93 -11.32 -2.62
CA VAL A 106 12.78 -11.98 -3.24
C VAL A 106 11.82 -12.55 -2.19
N THR A 107 12.36 -13.15 -1.12
CA THR A 107 11.57 -13.68 0.00
C THR A 107 10.93 -12.57 0.81
N ALA A 108 11.67 -11.48 1.06
CA ALA A 108 11.18 -10.30 1.78
C ALA A 108 10.03 -9.62 1.02
N ILE A 109 10.21 -9.36 -0.28
CA ILE A 109 9.19 -8.81 -1.19
C ILE A 109 7.94 -9.68 -1.18
N ARG A 110 8.11 -11.01 -1.27
CA ARG A 110 6.98 -11.95 -1.22
C ARG A 110 6.23 -11.87 0.11
N GLY A 111 6.95 -11.76 1.23
CA GLY A 111 6.36 -11.58 2.56
C GLY A 111 5.60 -10.26 2.71
N ILE A 112 6.19 -9.16 2.25
CA ILE A 112 5.55 -7.84 2.22
C ILE A 112 4.31 -7.86 1.32
N GLY A 113 4.40 -8.47 0.14
CA GLY A 113 3.29 -8.62 -0.78
C GLY A 113 2.13 -9.38 -0.14
N ALA A 114 2.40 -10.52 0.49
CA ALA A 114 1.40 -11.28 1.23
C ALA A 114 0.77 -10.48 2.36
N LEU A 115 1.57 -9.71 3.11
CA LEU A 115 1.07 -8.83 4.17
C LEU A 115 0.14 -7.75 3.61
N LEU A 116 0.50 -7.11 2.50
CA LEU A 116 -0.35 -6.11 1.84
C LEU A 116 -1.68 -6.70 1.38
N VAL A 117 -1.67 -7.92 0.83
CA VAL A 117 -2.90 -8.64 0.46
C VAL A 117 -3.77 -8.90 1.68
N VAL A 118 -3.18 -9.39 2.77
CA VAL A 118 -3.92 -9.63 4.03
C VAL A 118 -4.52 -8.33 4.56
N LEU A 119 -3.77 -7.22 4.54
CA LEU A 119 -4.27 -5.91 4.97
C LEU A 119 -5.41 -5.40 4.08
N ALA A 120 -5.32 -5.60 2.77
CA ALA A 120 -6.37 -5.25 1.82
C ALA A 120 -7.65 -6.07 2.08
N LEU A 121 -7.52 -7.38 2.29
CA LEU A 121 -8.62 -8.28 2.62
C LEU A 121 -9.27 -7.92 3.97
N LEU A 122 -8.47 -7.64 4.98
CA LEU A 122 -8.95 -7.25 6.31
C LEU A 122 -9.71 -5.91 6.22
N GLY A 123 -9.17 -4.96 5.46
CA GLY A 123 -9.83 -3.69 5.17
C GLY A 123 -11.15 -3.86 4.39
N ALA A 124 -11.22 -4.80 3.43
CA ALA A 124 -12.44 -5.11 2.70
C ALA A 124 -13.51 -5.74 3.59
N ARG A 125 -13.11 -6.68 4.45
CA ARG A 125 -14.01 -7.37 5.37
C ARG A 125 -14.62 -6.43 6.41
N ASN A 126 -13.84 -5.48 6.94
CA ASN A 126 -14.33 -4.50 7.92
C ASN A 126 -15.43 -3.61 7.32
N ARG A 127 -15.26 -3.17 6.06
CA ARG A 127 -16.26 -2.38 5.33
C ARG A 127 -17.56 -3.15 5.08
N HIS A 128 -17.45 -4.44 4.76
CA HIS A 128 -18.62 -5.29 4.57
C HIS A 128 -19.43 -5.43 5.86
N ASN A 129 -18.74 -5.53 7.01
CA ASN A 129 -19.39 -5.62 8.32
C ASN A 129 -20.15 -4.33 8.69
N GLU A 130 -19.54 -3.15 8.46
CA GLU A 130 -20.24 -1.85 8.66
C GLU A 130 -21.47 -1.71 7.76
N SER A 131 -21.39 -2.19 6.52
CA SER A 131 -22.53 -2.15 5.58
C SER A 131 -23.65 -3.13 5.96
N ALA A 132 -23.31 -4.27 6.56
CA ALA A 132 -24.29 -5.24 7.03
C ALA A 132 -25.04 -4.72 8.28
N VAL A 133 -24.31 -4.14 9.24
CA VAL A 133 -24.89 -3.53 10.46
C VAL A 133 -25.79 -2.35 10.11
N ALA A 134 -25.40 -1.49 9.16
CA ALA A 134 -26.25 -0.37 8.73
C ALA A 134 -27.55 -0.81 8.05
N ARG A 135 -27.53 -1.92 7.29
CA ARG A 135 -28.75 -2.48 6.68
C ARG A 135 -29.66 -3.14 7.71
N ASP A 136 -29.09 -3.81 8.71
CA ASP A 136 -29.87 -4.48 9.75
C ASP A 136 -30.54 -3.44 10.67
N GLY A 137 -29.81 -2.38 11.03
CA GLY A 137 -30.34 -1.24 11.79
C GLY A 137 -31.46 -0.49 11.05
N ALA A 138 -31.32 -0.26 9.74
CA ALA A 138 -32.37 0.37 8.93
C ALA A 138 -33.65 -0.49 8.86
N LYS A 139 -33.49 -1.82 8.81
CA LYS A 139 -34.63 -2.74 8.79
C LYS A 139 -35.39 -2.77 10.12
N THR A 140 -34.68 -2.68 11.25
CA THR A 140 -35.32 -2.62 12.57
C THR A 140 -36.14 -1.35 12.78
N ASP A 141 -35.66 -0.20 12.30
CA ASP A 141 -36.33 1.11 12.43
C ASP A 141 -37.63 1.19 11.60
N GLU A 142 -37.64 0.57 10.40
CA GLU A 142 -38.86 0.44 9.57
C GLU A 142 -39.93 -0.43 10.24
N THR A 143 -39.54 -1.52 10.92
CA THR A 143 -40.49 -2.38 11.66
C THR A 143 -41.08 -1.70 12.90
N GLU A 144 -40.33 -0.87 13.63
CA GLU A 144 -40.88 -0.14 14.79
C GLU A 144 -41.83 1.00 14.36
N THR A 145 -41.54 1.67 13.24
CA THR A 145 -42.41 2.74 12.71
C THR A 145 -43.72 2.23 12.12
N GLU A 146 -43.77 1.04 11.51
CA GLU A 146 -45.04 0.42 11.08
C GLU A 146 -45.89 -0.07 12.27
N THR A 147 -45.26 -0.55 13.34
CA THR A 147 -45.99 -1.12 14.48
C THR A 147 -46.54 -0.04 15.43
N GLY A 148 -45.87 1.12 15.55
CA GLY A 148 -46.33 2.25 16.38
C GLY A 148 -47.41 3.13 15.75
N ALA A 149 -47.76 2.93 14.48
CA ALA A 149 -48.79 3.72 13.78
C ALA A 149 -50.20 3.11 13.85
N SER A 150 -50.37 1.96 14.53
CA SER A 150 -51.64 1.23 14.64
C SER A 150 -52.27 1.25 16.03
N GLU A 151 -51.80 2.07 16.97
CA GLU A 151 -52.42 2.28 18.30
C GLU A 151 -53.14 3.63 18.42
#